data_AF-A0A850U227-F1
#
_entry.id   AF-A0A850U227-F1
#
_cell.length_a   1.000
_cell.length_b   1.000
_cell.length_c   1.000
_cell.angle_alpha   90.00
_cell.angle_beta   90.00
_cell.angle_gamma   90.00
#
_symmetry.space_group_name_H-M   'P 1'
#
loop_
_entity.id
_entity.type
_entity.pdbx_description
1 polymer ?
#
loop_
_entity_poly.entity_id
_entity_poly.type
_entity_poly.pdbx_seq_one_letter_code
_entity_poly.pdbx_strand_id
1 'polypeptide(L)'
;WLGFQGYCYFFSETESNWTTGQESCEALGASLAHISNTNELTFLKRYKGDANHWFGLRKEDDSWRWSNGTAFNNWFEVRGGGLCAYLNQERISSSLCHTKKNWLCSRPDNYVLWKQKAYP
;
A
#
# COMPACT_ATOMS: atom_id res chain seq x y z
N TRP A 1 0.33 1.19 14.19
CA TRP A 1 -0.78 1.45 13.27
C TRP A 1 -1.23 2.89 13.42
N LEU A 2 -1.56 3.57 12.31
CA LEU A 2 -2.14 4.91 12.30
C LEU A 2 -3.54 4.84 11.68
N GLY A 3 -4.54 5.41 12.34
CA GLY A 3 -5.93 5.40 11.87
C GLY A 3 -6.25 6.57 10.94
N PHE A 4 -6.85 6.30 9.78
CA PHE A 4 -7.37 7.33 8.87
C PHE A 4 -8.53 6.77 8.04
N GLN A 5 -9.63 7.53 7.95
CA GLN A 5 -10.81 7.19 7.12
C GLN A 5 -11.32 5.74 7.26
N GLY A 6 -11.28 5.18 8.47
CA GLY A 6 -11.78 3.83 8.73
C GLY A 6 -10.82 2.70 8.36
N TYR A 7 -9.56 3.01 8.10
CA TYR A 7 -8.48 2.07 7.91
C TYR A 7 -7.34 2.34 8.90
N CYS A 8 -6.62 1.28 9.22
CA CYS A 8 -5.39 1.29 10.01
C CYS A 8 -4.20 1.04 9.08
N TYR A 9 -3.17 1.88 9.18
CA TYR A 9 -1.95 1.80 8.36
C TYR A 9 -0.72 1.46 9.20
N PHE A 10 0.16 0.59 8.71
CA PHE A 10 1.41 0.22 9.36
C PHE A 10 2.59 0.43 8.42
N PHE A 11 3.61 1.15 8.87
CA PHE A 11 4.85 1.40 8.15
C PHE A 11 5.92 0.48 8.72
N SER A 12 6.58 -0.32 7.87
CA SER A 12 7.63 -1.22 8.33
C SER A 12 8.88 -0.45 8.77
N GLU A 13 9.62 -1.02 9.72
CA GLU A 13 10.92 -0.47 10.15
C GLU A 13 12.08 -1.07 9.35
N THR A 14 11.87 -2.23 8.73
CA THR A 14 12.87 -2.93 7.91
C THR A 14 12.51 -2.88 6.44
N GLU A 15 13.50 -3.13 5.59
CA GLU A 15 13.34 -3.19 4.14
C GLU A 15 13.27 -4.63 3.64
N SER A 16 12.39 -4.87 2.66
CA SER A 16 12.34 -6.15 1.94
C SER A 16 11.82 -5.95 0.51
N ASN A 17 11.72 -7.05 -0.24
CA ASN A 17 11.08 -7.06 -1.54
C ASN A 17 9.55 -6.91 -1.41
N TRP A 18 8.87 -6.60 -2.51
CA TRP A 18 7.42 -6.35 -2.51
C TRP A 18 6.61 -7.56 -2.04
N THR A 19 6.98 -8.77 -2.48
CA THR A 19 6.29 -10.02 -2.13
C THR A 19 6.37 -10.30 -0.63
N THR A 20 7.57 -10.22 -0.05
CA THR A 20 7.76 -10.40 1.39
C THR A 20 7.07 -9.30 2.19
N GLY A 21 6.98 -8.07 1.66
CA GLY A 21 6.17 -7.01 2.25
C GLY A 21 4.68 -7.37 2.31
N GLN A 22 4.12 -7.94 1.24
CA GLN A 22 2.75 -8.46 1.20
C GLN A 22 2.54 -9.58 2.21
N GLU A 23 3.39 -10.60 2.21
CA GLU A 23 3.33 -11.72 3.18
C GLU A 23 3.40 -11.22 4.63
N SER A 24 4.24 -10.20 4.88
CA SER A 24 4.37 -9.59 6.21
C SER A 24 3.09 -8.85 6.63
N CYS A 25 2.39 -8.20 5.69
CA CYS A 25 1.08 -7.60 5.98
C CYS A 25 0.02 -8.66 6.23
N GLU A 26 0.01 -9.75 5.46
CA GLU A 26 -0.95 -10.86 5.61
C GLU A 26 -0.81 -11.54 6.98
N ALA A 27 0.42 -11.74 7.46
CA ALA A 27 0.71 -12.24 8.80
C ALA A 27 0.12 -11.36 9.92
N LEU A 28 -0.19 -10.09 9.64
CA LEU A 28 -0.82 -9.14 10.57
C LEU A 28 -2.34 -8.98 10.33
N GLY A 29 -2.95 -9.83 9.52
CA GLY A 29 -4.35 -9.72 9.12
C GLY A 29 -4.62 -8.48 8.27
N ALA A 30 -3.66 -8.11 7.42
CA ALA A 30 -3.71 -6.94 6.56
C ALA A 30 -3.24 -7.29 5.14
N SER A 31 -3.10 -6.28 4.29
CA SER A 31 -2.48 -6.39 2.97
C SER A 31 -1.57 -5.18 2.75
N LEU A 32 -0.69 -5.22 1.75
CA LEU A 32 -0.06 -3.98 1.28
C LEU A 32 -1.12 -2.96 0.93
N ALA A 33 -0.88 -1.71 1.30
CA ALA A 33 -1.92 -0.72 1.37
C ALA A 33 -2.59 -0.45 0.02
N HIS A 34 -3.92 -0.49 0.03
CA HIS A 34 -4.76 -0.09 -1.09
C HIS A 34 -5.14 1.38 -0.92
N ILE A 35 -4.62 2.24 -1.80
CA ILE A 35 -4.86 3.68 -1.74
C ILE A 35 -6.05 4.04 -2.63
N SER A 36 -7.17 4.36 -2.00
CA SER A 36 -8.46 4.53 -2.65
C SER A 36 -8.73 5.96 -3.11
N ASN A 37 -8.12 6.97 -2.47
CA ASN A 37 -8.38 8.36 -2.78
C ASN A 37 -7.20 9.30 -2.49
N THR A 38 -7.32 10.55 -2.94
CA THR A 38 -6.26 11.57 -2.81
C THR A 38 -5.99 11.99 -1.36
N ASN A 39 -7.00 11.96 -0.49
CA ASN A 39 -6.83 12.32 0.93
C ASN A 39 -5.98 11.26 1.64
N GLU A 40 -6.24 9.99 1.36
CA GLU A 40 -5.43 8.88 1.85
C GLU A 40 -4.00 8.95 1.34
N LEU A 41 -3.79 9.18 0.03
CA LEU A 41 -2.45 9.37 -0.52
C LEU A 41 -1.70 10.52 0.16
N THR A 42 -2.37 11.63 0.42
CA THR A 42 -1.79 12.81 1.09
C THR A 42 -1.42 12.48 2.54
N PHE A 43 -2.30 11.78 3.26
CA PHE A 43 -2.04 11.29 4.60
C PHE A 43 -0.79 10.39 4.61
N LEU A 44 -0.73 9.38 3.75
CA LEU A 44 0.40 8.44 3.69
C LEU A 44 1.72 9.14 3.36
N LYS A 45 1.72 10.08 2.41
CA LYS A 45 2.92 10.88 2.09
C LYS A 45 3.41 11.72 3.28
N ARG A 46 2.50 12.23 4.11
CA ARG A 46 2.85 13.02 5.29
C ARG A 46 3.53 12.19 6.38
N TYR A 47 3.12 10.93 6.55
CA TYR A 47 3.56 10.09 7.67
C TYR A 47 4.65 9.06 7.32
N LYS A 48 4.93 8.81 6.03
CA LYS A 48 5.93 7.82 5.61
C LYS A 48 7.39 8.15 5.97
N GLY A 49 7.69 9.38 6.37
CA GLY A 49 9.08 9.86 6.58
C GLY A 49 9.91 9.85 5.29
N ASP A 50 11.22 9.67 5.40
CA ASP A 50 12.14 9.73 4.25
C ASP A 50 12.22 8.43 3.46
N ALA A 51 11.93 7.30 4.11
CA ALA A 51 12.00 5.99 3.48
C ALA A 51 10.99 5.83 2.33
N ASN A 52 11.38 4.99 1.37
CA ASN A 52 10.52 4.57 0.28
C ASN A 52 9.68 3.38 0.73
N HIS A 53 8.39 3.37 0.40
CA HIS A 53 7.47 2.35 0.89
C HIS A 53 6.74 1.65 -0.25
N TRP A 54 6.85 0.33 -0.33
CA TRP A 54 5.95 -0.50 -1.12
C TRP A 54 4.51 -0.31 -0.68
N PHE A 55 3.58 -0.28 -1.63
CA PHE A 55 2.15 -0.37 -1.38
C PHE A 55 1.53 -1.34 -2.38
N GLY A 56 0.24 -1.63 -2.24
CA GLY A 56 -0.41 -2.78 -2.85
C GLY A 56 -0.69 -2.64 -4.35
N LEU A 57 0.18 -2.00 -5.13
CA LEU A 57 0.00 -1.80 -6.56
C LEU A 57 1.15 -2.42 -7.36
N ARG A 58 0.80 -3.33 -8.27
CA ARG A 58 1.73 -4.08 -9.13
C ARG A 58 1.21 -4.11 -10.56
N LYS A 59 2.11 -4.14 -11.55
CA LYS A 59 1.79 -4.31 -12.96
C LYS A 59 1.75 -5.81 -13.31
N GLU A 60 0.65 -6.24 -13.92
CA GLU A 60 0.40 -7.58 -14.46
C GLU A 60 -0.11 -7.43 -15.90
N ASP A 61 0.47 -8.14 -16.86
CA ASP A 61 0.08 -8.08 -18.28
C ASP A 61 -0.09 -6.64 -18.79
N ASP A 62 0.95 -5.83 -18.52
CA ASP A 62 1.03 -4.39 -18.81
C ASP A 62 0.01 -3.47 -18.13
N SER A 63 -0.84 -4.00 -17.26
CA SER A 63 -1.88 -3.25 -16.54
C SER A 63 -1.61 -3.19 -15.04
N TRP A 64 -1.83 -2.02 -14.43
CA TRP A 64 -1.70 -1.87 -12.98
C TRP A 64 -2.90 -2.49 -12.25
N ARG A 65 -2.62 -3.25 -11.19
CA ARG A 65 -3.62 -3.92 -10.36
C ARG A 65 -3.25 -3.81 -8.88
N TRP A 66 -4.29 -3.76 -8.07
CA TRP A 66 -4.17 -3.79 -6.62
C TRP A 66 -3.92 -5.21 -6.12
N SER A 67 -3.34 -5.36 -4.92
CA SER A 67 -3.05 -6.66 -4.28
C SER A 67 -4.30 -7.52 -4.06
N ASN A 68 -5.49 -6.89 -3.99
CA ASN A 68 -6.78 -7.58 -3.94
C ASN A 68 -7.31 -8.03 -5.32
N GLY A 69 -6.54 -7.85 -6.39
CA GLY A 69 -6.88 -8.22 -7.76
C GLY A 69 -7.72 -7.19 -8.53
N THR A 70 -8.18 -6.12 -7.87
CA THR A 70 -8.95 -5.07 -8.56
C THR A 70 -8.07 -4.26 -9.52
N ALA A 71 -8.62 -3.88 -10.68
CA ALA A 71 -7.90 -3.09 -11.67
C ALA A 71 -7.67 -1.66 -11.15
N PHE A 72 -6.49 -1.11 -11.43
CA PHE A 72 -6.22 0.30 -11.17
C PHE A 72 -6.87 1.17 -12.24
N ASN A 73 -7.64 2.17 -11.83
CA ASN A 73 -8.35 3.09 -12.74
C ASN A 73 -7.48 4.26 -13.23
N ASN A 74 -6.16 4.24 -12.99
CA ASN A 74 -5.21 5.27 -13.42
C ASN A 74 -5.46 6.67 -12.83
N TRP A 75 -6.04 6.76 -11.62
CA TRP A 75 -6.31 8.06 -10.97
C TRP A 75 -5.06 8.84 -10.54
N PHE A 76 -3.89 8.20 -10.53
CA PHE A 76 -2.59 8.86 -10.37
C PHE A 76 -1.55 8.29 -11.35
N GLU A 77 -0.52 9.09 -11.64
CA GLU A 77 0.62 8.69 -12.45
C GLU A 77 1.59 7.83 -11.63
N VAL A 78 2.03 6.69 -12.19
CA VAL A 78 3.12 5.87 -11.67
C VAL A 78 4.33 6.03 -12.59
N ARG A 79 5.41 6.63 -12.08
CA ARG A 79 6.63 6.88 -12.87
C ARG A 79 7.66 5.76 -12.76
N GLY A 80 8.43 5.54 -13.83
CA GLY A 80 9.50 4.55 -13.86
C GLY A 80 9.12 3.32 -14.69
N GLY A 81 10.07 2.41 -14.86
CA GLY A 81 9.94 1.21 -15.69
C GLY A 81 9.74 -0.09 -14.90
N GLY A 82 9.53 0.00 -13.58
CA GLY A 82 9.37 -1.16 -12.72
C GLY A 82 7.96 -1.74 -12.70
N LEU A 83 7.84 -2.96 -12.19
CA LEU A 83 6.57 -3.67 -12.07
C LEU A 83 5.87 -3.45 -10.72
N CYS A 84 6.58 -3.03 -9.68
CA CYS A 84 6.00 -2.79 -8.36
C CYS A 84 6.07 -1.31 -8.02
N ALA A 85 4.97 -0.76 -7.50
CA ALA A 85 4.86 0.66 -7.17
C ALA A 85 5.20 0.93 -5.70
N TYR A 86 5.87 2.05 -5.46
CA TYR A 86 6.24 2.55 -4.14
C TYR A 86 5.97 4.05 -4.01
N LEU A 87 5.78 4.47 -2.77
CA LEU A 87 5.73 5.88 -2.37
C LEU A 87 7.14 6.39 -2.09
N ASN A 88 7.51 7.49 -2.74
CA ASN A 88 8.71 8.28 -2.41
C ASN A 88 8.32 9.68 -1.89
N GLN A 89 9.32 10.50 -1.54
CA GLN A 89 9.09 11.83 -0.93
C GLN A 89 8.17 12.75 -1.77
N GLU A 90 8.20 12.65 -3.10
CA GLU A 90 7.50 13.57 -3.99
C GLU A 90 6.27 12.94 -4.64
N ARG A 91 6.39 11.70 -5.10
CA ARG A 91 5.49 11.07 -6.06
C ARG A 91 5.40 9.55 -5.87
N ILE A 92 4.58 8.93 -6.70
CA ILE A 92 4.52 7.48 -6.84
C ILE A 92 5.49 7.08 -7.95
N SER A 93 6.29 6.05 -7.69
CA SER A 93 7.24 5.53 -8.67
C SER A 93 7.24 4.01 -8.66
N SER A 94 7.87 3.39 -9.65
CA SER A 94 7.98 1.95 -9.78
C SER A 94 9.43 1.49 -9.90
N SER A 95 9.72 0.31 -9.34
CA SER A 95 11.01 -0.36 -9.51
C SER A 95 10.82 -1.88 -9.60
N LEU A 96 11.92 -2.61 -9.80
CA LEU A 96 11.89 -4.07 -9.81
C LEU A 96 11.44 -4.58 -8.44
N CYS A 97 10.51 -5.53 -8.42
CA CYS A 97 9.85 -5.99 -7.21
C CYS A 97 10.81 -6.60 -6.17
N HIS A 98 11.98 -7.09 -6.59
CA HIS A 98 13.01 -7.65 -5.71
C HIS A 98 13.88 -6.56 -5.03
N THR A 99 13.75 -5.29 -5.41
CA THR A 99 14.48 -4.20 -4.75
C THR A 99 14.00 -4.05 -3.30
N LYS A 100 14.91 -3.69 -2.41
CA LYS A 100 14.60 -3.53 -0.98
C LYS A 100 14.04 -2.15 -0.71
N LYS A 101 12.88 -2.11 -0.05
CA LYS A 101 12.22 -0.90 0.46
C LYS A 101 11.42 -1.28 1.69
N ASN A 102 11.08 -0.29 2.52
CA ASN A 102 10.05 -0.47 3.53
C ASN A 102 8.71 -0.80 2.84
N TRP A 103 7.72 -1.24 3.59
CA TRP A 103 6.39 -1.52 3.09
C TRP A 103 5.32 -0.90 3.98
N LEU A 104 4.18 -0.64 3.37
CA LEU A 104 3.02 -0.03 4.00
C LEU A 104 1.87 -1.04 3.97
N CYS A 105 1.37 -1.45 5.13
CA CYS A 105 0.18 -2.28 5.25
C CYS A 105 -1.06 -1.42 5.50
N SER A 106 -2.22 -1.90 5.05
CA SER A 106 -3.53 -1.38 5.44
C SER A 106 -4.49 -2.50 5.80
N ARG A 107 -5.34 -2.26 6.80
CA ARG A 107 -6.51 -3.09 7.10
C ARG A 107 -7.68 -2.22 7.55
N PRO A 108 -8.94 -2.65 7.39
CA PRO A 108 -10.08 -1.93 7.94
C PRO A 108 -9.93 -1.74 9.46
N ASP A 109 -10.41 -0.62 9.97
CA ASP A 109 -10.52 -0.39 11.41
C ASP A 109 -11.59 -1.32 12.00
N ASN A 110 -11.23 -2.03 13.07
CA ASN A 110 -12.14 -2.96 13.76
C ASN A 110 -13.45 -2.28 14.19
N TYR A 111 -13.40 -0.99 14.57
CA TYR A 111 -14.61 -0.24 14.90
C TYR A 111 -15.55 -0.09 13.70
N VAL A 112 -15.00 0.12 12.51
CA VAL A 112 -15.77 0.20 11.27
C VAL A 112 -16.36 -1.16 10.90
N LEU A 113 -15.57 -2.23 11.03
CA LEU A 113 -16.05 -3.60 10.80
C LEU A 113 -17.21 -3.98 11.75
N TRP A 114 -17.10 -3.63 13.04
CA TRP A 114 -18.16 -3.83 14.02
C TRP A 114 -19.43 -3.06 13.66
N LYS A 115 -19.30 -1.79 13.29
CA LYS A 115 -20.45 -0.95 12.90
C LYS A 115 -21.17 -1.47 11.66
N GLN A 116 -20.45 -2.10 10.73
CA GLN A 116 -20.99 -2.66 9.50
C GLN A 116 -21.58 -4.09 9.66
N LYS A 117 -21.56 -4.66 10.88
CA LYS A 117 -21.93 -6.07 11.15
C LYS A 117 -21.12 -7.07 10.32
N ALA A 118 -19.90 -6.70 9.94
CA ALA A 118 -18.97 -7.55 9.18
C ALA A 118 -18.02 -8.35 10.08
N TYR A 119 -18.11 -8.14 11.40
CA TYR A 119 -17.41 -8.94 12.41
C TYR A 119 -18.36 -10.04 12.91
N PRO A 120 -17.98 -11.33 12.88
CA PRO A 120 -18.81 -12.41 13.42
C PRO A 120 -19.02 -12.29 14.94
#